data_AF-A0A813HZV6-F1
#
_entry.id   AF-A0A813HZV6-F1
#
_cell.length_a   1.000
_cell.length_b   1.000
_cell.length_c   1.000
_cell.angle_alpha   90.00
_cell.angle_beta   90.00
_cell.angle_gamma   90.00
#
_symmetry.space_group_name_H-M   'P 1'
#
loop_
_entity.id
_entity.type
_entity.pdbx_description
1 polymer ?
#
loop_
_entity_poly.entity_id
_entity_poly.type
_entity_poly.pdbx_seq_one_letter_code
_entity_poly.pdbx_strand_id
1 'polypeptide(L)'
;NNSNSLGKDVARLALSLAAQLRSVRSASLRTFLIPTSSTLASAAKAAGTEFSVTAKARNGTQSLSPPRILTFQAIILAIKKDNKLPADLQTAANAFVQRNMSIQEVAPLVRVCCHSKCFQRETTRLEFHFASAASAIEDTVALACTAVGGKECFGDAPRGPLELTISNTLNSMS
;
A
#
# COMPACT_ATOMS: atom_id res chain seq x y z
N ASN A 1 -0.22 13.95 -41.95
CA ASN A 1 -0.51 12.54 -41.56
C ASN A 1 0.49 11.90 -40.60
N ASN A 2 1.69 12.44 -40.34
CA ASN A 2 2.67 11.82 -39.42
C ASN A 2 2.44 12.09 -37.91
N SER A 3 1.64 13.08 -37.54
CA SER A 3 1.36 13.40 -36.13
C SER A 3 0.45 12.37 -35.46
N ASN A 4 -0.39 11.66 -36.22
CA ASN A 4 -1.28 10.62 -35.70
C ASN A 4 -0.57 9.28 -35.44
N SER A 5 0.59 9.00 -36.07
CA SER A 5 1.34 7.76 -35.79
C SER A 5 2.13 7.87 -34.48
N LEU A 6 2.81 9.00 -34.26
CA LEU A 6 3.61 9.21 -33.04
C LEU A 6 2.75 9.14 -31.77
N GLY A 7 1.56 9.75 -31.77
CA GLY A 7 0.63 9.68 -30.62
C GLY A 7 0.16 8.25 -30.33
N LYS A 8 -0.09 7.45 -31.37
CA LYS A 8 -0.46 6.03 -31.24
C LYS A 8 0.70 5.20 -30.65
N ASP A 9 1.92 5.46 -31.09
CA ASP A 9 3.10 4.72 -30.62
C ASP A 9 3.45 5.07 -29.17
N VAL A 10 3.35 6.35 -28.78
CA VAL A 10 3.50 6.77 -27.38
C VAL A 10 2.43 6.13 -26.49
N ALA A 11 1.17 6.11 -26.94
CA ALA A 11 0.08 5.49 -26.19
C ALA A 11 0.27 3.98 -26.01
N ARG A 12 0.74 3.27 -27.05
CA ARG A 12 1.10 1.83 -26.96
C ARG A 12 2.24 1.58 -25.99
N LEU A 13 3.30 2.41 -26.05
CA LEU A 13 4.42 2.32 -25.12
C LEU A 13 3.97 2.54 -23.68
N ALA A 14 3.13 3.55 -23.42
CA ALA A 14 2.59 3.82 -22.10
C ALA A 14 1.76 2.65 -21.56
N LEU A 15 0.91 2.04 -22.39
CA LEU A 15 0.14 0.84 -22.01
C LEU A 15 1.06 -0.36 -21.70
N SER A 16 2.11 -0.56 -22.49
CA SER A 16 3.10 -1.62 -22.26
C SER A 16 3.83 -1.43 -20.93
N LEU A 17 4.30 -0.20 -20.65
CA LEU A 17 4.96 0.13 -19.39
C LEU A 17 4.01 -0.03 -18.19
N ALA A 18 2.75 0.38 -18.33
CA ALA A 18 1.76 0.20 -17.28
C ALA A 18 1.52 -1.29 -16.99
N ALA A 19 1.43 -2.15 -18.01
CA ALA A 19 1.31 -3.59 -17.84
C ALA A 19 2.54 -4.20 -17.12
N GLN A 20 3.75 -3.83 -17.55
CA GLN A 20 4.99 -4.29 -16.89
C GLN A 20 5.06 -3.85 -15.43
N LEU A 21 4.70 -2.60 -15.13
CA LEU A 21 4.67 -2.09 -13.76
C LEU A 21 3.63 -2.81 -12.90
N ARG A 22 2.47 -3.18 -13.45
CA ARG A 22 1.47 -3.99 -12.73
C ARG A 22 2.02 -5.37 -12.38
N SER A 23 2.74 -6.01 -13.31
CA SER A 23 3.40 -7.30 -13.08
C SER A 23 4.52 -7.24 -12.05
N VAL A 24 5.39 -6.22 -12.12
CA VAL A 24 6.45 -6.03 -11.12
C VAL A 24 5.85 -5.77 -9.73
N ARG A 25 4.78 -4.97 -9.67
CA ARG A 25 4.07 -4.69 -8.40
C ARG A 25 3.40 -5.93 -7.83
N SER A 26 2.72 -6.74 -8.64
CA SER A 26 2.08 -7.96 -8.16
C SER A 26 3.09 -8.99 -7.67
N ALA A 27 4.29 -9.02 -8.24
CA ALA A 27 5.38 -9.88 -7.79
C ALA A 27 6.05 -9.40 -6.48
N SER A 28 6.04 -8.09 -6.21
CA SER A 28 6.82 -7.50 -5.12
C SER A 28 5.98 -7.07 -3.91
N LEU A 29 4.70 -6.73 -4.11
CA LEU A 29 3.84 -6.17 -3.07
C LEU A 29 2.86 -7.22 -2.56
N ARG A 30 2.76 -7.31 -1.23
CA ARG A 30 1.64 -8.01 -0.59
C ARG A 30 0.44 -7.08 -0.52
N THR A 31 -0.68 -7.54 -1.06
CA THR A 31 -1.92 -6.76 -1.12
C THR A 31 -3.02 -7.50 -0.38
N PHE A 32 -3.62 -6.85 0.61
CA PHE A 32 -4.74 -7.41 1.37
C PHE A 32 -5.98 -6.52 1.24
N LEU A 33 -7.14 -7.14 1.05
CA LEU A 33 -8.45 -6.52 1.25
C LEU A 33 -8.89 -6.83 2.67
N ILE A 34 -8.84 -5.84 3.55
CA ILE A 34 -9.21 -5.98 4.97
C ILE A 34 -10.56 -5.30 5.24
N PRO A 35 -11.40 -5.84 6.14
CA PRO A 35 -12.65 -5.18 6.53
C PRO A 35 -12.39 -3.76 7.06
N THR A 36 -13.20 -2.79 6.65
CA THR A 36 -13.08 -1.39 7.12
C THR A 36 -13.34 -1.23 8.61
N SER A 37 -14.05 -2.19 9.22
CA SER A 37 -14.30 -2.29 10.66
C SER A 37 -13.10 -2.79 11.47
N SER A 38 -12.04 -3.28 10.82
CA SER A 38 -10.86 -3.79 11.51
C SER A 38 -10.04 -2.67 12.17
N THR A 39 -9.36 -3.02 13.27
CA THR A 39 -8.40 -2.15 13.97
C THR A 39 -7.25 -1.72 13.03
N LEU A 40 -6.80 -2.62 12.15
CA LEU A 40 -5.75 -2.35 11.17
C LEU A 40 -6.19 -1.31 10.14
N ALA A 41 -7.40 -1.47 9.58
CA ALA A 41 -7.97 -0.53 8.61
C ALA A 41 -8.16 0.87 9.20
N SER A 42 -8.71 0.94 10.41
CA SER A 42 -8.96 2.20 11.11
C SER A 42 -7.64 2.90 11.48
N ALA A 43 -6.63 2.16 11.96
CA ALA A 43 -5.32 2.71 12.28
C ALA A 43 -4.59 3.25 11.02
N ALA A 44 -4.59 2.49 9.92
CA ALA A 44 -3.97 2.93 8.68
C ALA A 44 -4.64 4.19 8.11
N LYS A 45 -5.98 4.26 8.18
CA LYS A 45 -6.77 5.43 7.77
C LYS A 45 -6.49 6.65 8.64
N ALA A 46 -6.38 6.46 9.95
CA ALA A 46 -6.05 7.52 10.89
C ALA A 46 -4.67 8.11 10.57
N ALA A 47 -3.66 7.26 10.34
CA ALA A 47 -2.30 7.69 9.98
C ALA A 47 -2.26 8.53 8.69
N GLY A 48 -3.00 8.11 7.65
CA GLY A 48 -3.08 8.90 6.41
C GLY A 48 -3.81 10.24 6.60
N THR A 49 -4.82 10.27 7.46
CA THR A 49 -5.54 11.51 7.80
C THR A 49 -4.64 12.46 8.58
N GLU A 50 -3.94 11.96 9.59
CA GLU A 50 -2.98 12.71 10.39
C GLU A 50 -1.89 13.32 9.52
N PHE A 51 -1.26 12.53 8.64
CA PHE A 51 -0.28 13.02 7.69
C PHE A 51 -0.84 14.15 6.82
N SER A 52 -2.05 14.00 6.28
CA SER A 52 -2.68 15.03 5.45
C SER A 52 -2.95 16.32 6.25
N VAL A 53 -3.37 16.22 7.51
CA VAL A 53 -3.61 17.38 8.38
C VAL A 53 -2.29 18.09 8.69
N THR A 54 -1.25 17.34 9.08
CA THR A 54 0.08 17.91 9.37
C THR A 54 0.70 18.53 8.12
N ALA A 55 0.57 17.90 6.95
CA ALA A 55 1.05 18.43 5.68
C ALA A 55 0.42 19.77 5.32
N LYS A 56 -0.90 19.90 5.53
CA LYS A 56 -1.61 21.17 5.34
C LYS A 56 -1.21 22.22 6.37
N ALA A 57 -1.09 21.84 7.64
CA ALA A 57 -0.75 22.77 8.72
C ALA A 57 0.67 23.37 8.60
N ARG A 58 1.61 22.64 8.01
CA ARG A 58 3.02 23.06 7.92
C ARG A 58 3.37 23.87 6.65
N ASN A 59 2.42 24.10 5.74
CA ASN A 59 2.63 24.86 4.50
C ASN A 59 3.94 24.52 3.75
N GLY A 60 4.39 23.26 3.80
CA GLY A 60 5.60 22.80 3.10
C GLY A 60 6.96 23.26 3.64
N THR A 61 7.02 23.89 4.82
CA THR A 61 8.27 24.49 5.35
C THR A 61 9.20 23.51 6.10
N GLN A 62 8.72 22.30 6.42
CA GLN A 62 9.53 21.26 7.07
C GLN A 62 9.40 19.91 6.37
N SER A 63 10.51 19.15 6.33
CA SER A 63 10.53 17.78 5.86
C SER A 63 9.64 16.89 6.73
N LEU A 64 8.55 16.39 6.16
CA LEU A 64 7.68 15.43 6.82
C LEU A 64 8.20 14.01 6.59
N SER A 65 8.01 13.16 7.58
CA SER A 65 8.30 11.74 7.43
C SER A 65 7.44 11.15 6.30
N PRO A 66 8.00 10.28 5.44
CA PRO A 66 7.24 9.65 4.37
C PRO A 66 5.95 9.01 4.89
N PRO A 67 4.79 9.22 4.22
CA PRO A 67 3.49 8.75 4.70
C PRO A 67 3.42 7.22 4.88
N ARG A 68 4.25 6.48 4.13
CA ARG A 68 4.38 5.02 4.26
C ARG A 68 4.87 4.59 5.64
N ILE A 69 5.77 5.36 6.26
CA ILE A 69 6.34 5.01 7.57
C ILE A 69 5.29 5.20 8.67
N LEU A 70 4.52 6.29 8.60
CA LEU A 70 3.44 6.55 9.54
C LEU A 70 2.34 5.49 9.45
N THR A 71 1.98 5.11 8.23
CA THR A 71 0.99 4.03 7.99
C THR A 71 1.49 2.71 8.59
N PHE A 72 2.75 2.35 8.34
CA PHE A 72 3.38 1.17 8.92
C PHE A 72 3.36 1.21 10.45
N GLN A 73 3.82 2.30 11.07
CA GLN A 73 3.85 2.43 12.54
C GLN A 73 2.46 2.28 13.16
N ALA A 74 1.44 2.91 12.56
CA ALA A 74 0.08 2.78 13.02
C ALA A 74 -0.44 1.34 12.96
N ILE A 75 -0.10 0.59 11.90
CA ILE A 75 -0.47 -0.82 11.77
C ILE A 75 0.23 -1.67 12.82
N ILE A 76 1.54 -1.51 13.02
CA ILE A 76 2.28 -2.29 14.03
C ILE A 76 1.75 -2.00 15.45
N LEU A 77 1.44 -0.74 15.75
CA LEU A 77 0.82 -0.36 17.02
C LEU A 77 -0.60 -0.91 17.18
N ALA A 78 -1.37 -1.00 16.09
CA ALA A 78 -2.68 -1.63 16.10
C ALA A 78 -2.56 -3.14 16.37
N ILE A 79 -1.62 -3.83 15.72
CA ILE A 79 -1.36 -5.27 15.96
C ILE A 79 -1.03 -5.50 17.44
N LYS A 80 -0.12 -4.69 18.00
CA LYS A 80 0.27 -4.77 19.41
C LYS A 80 -0.90 -4.61 20.39
N LYS A 81 -1.90 -3.80 20.05
CA LYS A 81 -2.99 -3.40 20.95
C LYS A 81 -4.29 -4.19 20.73
N ASP A 82 -4.39 -4.96 19.65
CA ASP A 82 -5.60 -5.67 19.31
C ASP A 82 -5.68 -7.02 20.04
N ASN A 83 -6.46 -7.05 21.11
CA ASN A 83 -6.70 -8.25 21.92
C ASN A 83 -7.38 -9.39 21.16
N LYS A 84 -7.94 -9.14 19.97
CA LYS A 84 -8.54 -10.18 19.12
C LYS A 84 -7.51 -10.91 18.27
N LEU A 85 -6.30 -10.36 18.15
CA LEU A 85 -5.22 -11.00 17.41
C LEU A 85 -4.51 -12.06 18.27
N PRO A 86 -3.99 -13.13 17.66
CA PRO A 86 -3.12 -14.11 18.31
C PRO A 86 -1.93 -13.47 19.06
N ALA A 87 -1.62 -14.01 20.25
CA ALA A 87 -0.62 -13.43 21.17
C ALA A 87 0.82 -13.49 20.62
N ASP A 88 1.12 -14.45 19.76
CA ASP A 88 2.37 -14.58 19.01
C ASP A 88 2.58 -13.38 18.07
N LEU A 89 1.54 -12.94 17.36
CA LEU A 89 1.60 -11.75 16.50
C LEU A 89 1.81 -10.47 17.30
N GLN A 90 1.13 -10.34 18.44
CA GLN A 90 1.33 -9.20 19.35
C GLN A 90 2.76 -9.17 19.91
N THR A 91 3.31 -10.33 20.24
CA THR A 91 4.69 -10.49 20.74
C THR A 91 5.71 -10.13 19.66
N ALA A 92 5.52 -10.59 18.44
CA ALA A 92 6.37 -10.25 17.29
C ALA A 92 6.36 -8.73 17.01
N ALA A 93 5.17 -8.11 17.01
CA ALA A 93 5.03 -6.66 16.87
C ALA A 93 5.71 -5.90 18.00
N ASN A 94 5.56 -6.36 19.25
CA ASN A 94 6.24 -5.78 20.41
C ASN A 94 7.77 -5.85 20.29
N ALA A 95 8.31 -7.01 19.90
CA ALA A 95 9.74 -7.18 19.71
C ALA A 95 10.29 -6.27 18.62
N PHE A 96 9.54 -6.08 17.53
CA PHE A 96 9.93 -5.16 16.46
C PHE A 96 9.99 -3.70 16.95
N VAL A 97 8.97 -3.25 17.69
CA VAL A 97 8.90 -1.88 18.24
C VAL A 97 10.02 -1.62 19.25
N GLN A 98 10.33 -2.59 20.11
CA GLN A 98 11.43 -2.45 21.08
C GLN A 98 12.80 -2.33 20.41
N ARG A 99 13.00 -2.98 19.25
CA ARG A 99 14.26 -2.93 18.50
C ARG A 99 14.40 -1.71 17.59
N ASN A 100 13.29 -1.15 17.10
CA ASN A 100 13.28 -0.08 16.10
C ASN A 100 12.34 1.05 16.55
N MET A 101 12.77 1.83 17.54
CA MET A 101 11.92 2.85 18.15
C MET A 101 11.84 4.13 17.31
N SER A 102 12.88 4.46 16.55
CA SER A 102 12.95 5.73 15.82
C SER A 102 12.47 5.60 14.38
N ILE A 103 11.92 6.70 13.85
CA ILE A 103 11.54 6.81 12.42
C ILE A 103 12.76 6.57 11.51
N GLN A 104 13.96 6.98 11.94
CA GLN A 104 15.19 6.85 11.17
C GLN A 104 15.60 5.38 11.00
N GLU A 105 15.41 4.55 12.02
CA GLU A 105 15.68 3.10 11.97
C GLU A 105 14.64 2.35 11.12
N VAL A 106 13.38 2.80 11.16
CA VAL A 106 12.28 2.16 10.43
C VAL A 106 12.25 2.56 8.95
N ALA A 107 12.67 3.78 8.62
CA ALA A 107 12.67 4.31 7.25
C ALA A 107 13.32 3.41 6.18
N PRO A 108 14.52 2.83 6.39
CA PRO A 108 15.14 1.94 5.41
C PRO A 108 14.44 0.58 5.29
N LEU A 109 13.65 0.19 6.29
CA LEU A 109 12.95 -1.10 6.32
C LEU A 109 11.62 -1.06 5.56
N VAL A 110 10.95 0.09 5.50
CA VAL A 110 9.62 0.22 4.87
C VAL A 110 9.75 0.72 3.43
N ARG A 111 9.64 -0.20 2.46
CA ARG A 111 9.66 0.15 1.02
C ARG A 111 8.31 0.68 0.56
N VAL A 112 7.25 -0.05 0.89
CA VAL A 112 5.85 0.32 0.61
C VAL A 112 4.99 -0.03 1.82
N CYS A 113 4.09 0.87 2.18
CA CYS A 113 3.02 0.59 3.15
C CYS A 113 1.96 1.67 2.97
N CYS A 114 0.87 1.35 2.29
CA CYS A 114 -0.21 2.31 2.04
C CYS A 114 -1.58 1.65 2.13
N HIS A 115 -2.56 2.46 2.54
CA HIS A 115 -3.95 2.07 2.48
C HIS A 115 -4.67 2.85 1.38
N SER A 116 -5.62 2.21 0.72
CA SER A 116 -6.45 2.84 -0.30
C SER A 116 -7.87 2.29 -0.29
N LYS A 117 -8.83 3.12 -0.72
CA LYS A 117 -10.24 2.70 -0.83
C LYS A 117 -10.38 1.66 -1.93
N CYS A 118 -11.24 0.67 -1.67
CA CYS A 118 -11.68 -0.30 -2.67
C CYS A 118 -13.01 0.11 -3.28
N PHE A 119 -13.34 -0.50 -4.42
CA PHE A 119 -14.71 -0.44 -4.95
C PHE A 119 -15.73 -1.07 -3.98
N GLN A 120 -15.34 -2.17 -3.32
CA GLN A 120 -16.12 -2.80 -2.26
C GLN A 120 -16.08 -1.93 -0.99
N ARG A 121 -17.19 -1.27 -0.67
CA ARG A 121 -17.30 -0.28 0.42
C ARG A 121 -16.91 -0.79 1.80
N GLU A 122 -17.09 -2.08 2.04
CA GLU A 122 -16.82 -2.74 3.32
C GLU A 122 -15.35 -3.15 3.48
N THR A 123 -14.53 -2.96 2.46
CA THR A 123 -13.11 -3.31 2.50
C THR A 123 -12.23 -2.10 2.19
N THR A 124 -11.03 -2.11 2.75
CA THR A 124 -9.94 -1.24 2.33
C THR A 124 -8.79 -2.10 1.85
N ARG A 125 -8.04 -1.58 0.88
CA ARG A 125 -6.84 -2.22 0.39
C ARG A 125 -5.66 -1.75 1.22
N LEU A 126 -4.88 -2.70 1.71
CA LEU A 126 -3.59 -2.47 2.33
C LEU A 126 -2.50 -3.09 1.44
N GLU A 127 -1.55 -2.27 0.99
CA GLU A 127 -0.43 -2.70 0.16
C GLU A 127 0.85 -2.46 0.95
N PHE A 128 1.68 -3.48 1.09
CA PHE A 128 2.94 -3.36 1.82
C PHE A 128 4.04 -4.25 1.23
N HIS A 129 5.28 -3.80 1.44
CA HIS A 129 6.50 -4.53 1.14
C HIS A 129 7.64 -3.94 1.97
N PHE A 130 8.41 -4.79 2.64
CA PHE A 130 9.50 -4.40 3.51
C PHE A 130 10.84 -4.92 2.98
N ALA A 131 11.92 -4.33 3.46
CA ALA A 131 13.26 -4.82 3.17
C ALA A 131 13.45 -6.25 3.73
N SER A 132 14.37 -7.03 3.16
CA SER A 132 14.64 -8.41 3.61
C SER A 132 14.95 -8.51 5.11
N ALA A 133 15.64 -7.51 5.69
CA ALA A 133 15.91 -7.41 7.13
C ALA A 133 14.63 -7.28 8.00
N ALA A 134 13.49 -6.95 7.38
CA ALA A 134 12.17 -6.81 7.98
C ALA A 134 11.15 -7.83 7.41
N SER A 135 11.60 -8.92 6.78
CA SER A 135 10.73 -9.98 6.26
C SER A 135 9.83 -10.61 7.34
N ALA A 136 10.38 -10.89 8.53
CA ALA A 136 9.59 -11.45 9.64
C ALA A 136 8.43 -10.55 10.09
N ILE A 137 8.62 -9.21 10.07
CA ILE A 137 7.54 -8.28 10.39
C ILE A 137 6.55 -8.16 9.23
N GLU A 138 7.00 -8.36 7.99
CA GLU A 138 6.12 -8.45 6.81
C GLU A 138 5.14 -9.62 6.94
N ASP A 139 5.64 -10.79 7.32
CA ASP A 139 4.80 -11.97 7.56
C ASP A 139 3.87 -11.78 8.75
N THR A 140 4.33 -11.13 9.81
CA THR A 140 3.49 -10.78 10.97
C THR A 140 2.32 -9.89 10.56
N VAL A 141 2.57 -8.86 9.72
CA VAL A 141 1.51 -7.98 9.21
C VAL A 141 0.52 -8.75 8.34
N ALA A 142 1.00 -9.65 7.48
CA ALA A 142 0.13 -10.47 6.64
C ALA A 142 -0.74 -11.45 7.43
N LEU A 143 -0.17 -12.12 8.43
CA LEU A 143 -0.92 -12.98 9.35
C LEU A 143 -1.95 -12.20 10.14
N ALA A 144 -1.60 -11.00 10.62
CA ALA A 144 -2.56 -10.11 11.28
C ALA A 144 -3.69 -9.67 10.35
N CYS A 145 -3.38 -9.35 9.09
CA CYS A 145 -4.40 -9.04 8.08
C CYS A 145 -5.37 -10.22 7.87
N THR A 146 -4.84 -11.44 7.81
CA THR A 146 -5.64 -12.66 7.68
C THR A 146 -6.51 -12.88 8.92
N ALA A 147 -5.95 -12.70 10.11
CA ALA A 147 -6.66 -12.88 11.39
C ALA A 147 -7.85 -11.91 11.58
N VAL A 148 -7.78 -10.70 10.99
CA VAL A 148 -8.93 -9.76 10.98
C VAL A 148 -9.93 -10.00 9.85
N GLY A 149 -9.85 -11.16 9.16
CA GLY A 149 -10.73 -11.52 8.05
C GLY A 149 -10.34 -10.92 6.70
N GLY A 150 -9.10 -10.46 6.58
CA GLY A 150 -8.55 -9.96 5.33
C GLY A 150 -8.28 -11.07 4.31
N LYS A 151 -8.32 -10.71 3.03
CA LYS A 151 -8.01 -11.62 1.92
C LYS A 151 -6.81 -11.11 1.14
N GLU A 152 -5.80 -11.95 0.99
CA GLU A 152 -4.65 -11.65 0.13
C GLU A 152 -5.09 -11.68 -1.34
N CYS A 153 -4.71 -10.65 -2.09
CA CYS A 153 -4.95 -10.56 -3.52
C CYS A 153 -3.70 -10.98 -4.27
N PHE A 154 -3.87 -11.89 -5.21
CA PHE A 154 -2.80 -12.40 -6.07
C PHE A 154 -3.01 -11.94 -7.51
N GLY A 155 -1.90 -11.78 -8.23
CA GLY A 155 -1.88 -11.42 -9.64
C GLY A 155 -1.92 -9.92 -9.91
N ASP A 156 -1.93 -9.59 -11.20
CA ASP A 156 -1.84 -8.21 -11.65
C ASP A 156 -3.10 -7.43 -11.33
N ALA A 157 -2.93 -6.22 -10.80
CA ALA A 157 -4.04 -5.29 -10.64
C ALA A 157 -4.77 -5.11 -11.99
N PRO A 158 -6.09 -4.90 -12.01
CA PRO A 158 -6.79 -4.59 -13.25
C PRO A 158 -6.29 -3.27 -13.85
N ARG A 159 -6.51 -3.09 -15.17
CA ARG A 159 -6.22 -1.81 -15.85
C ARG A 159 -7.00 -0.67 -15.20
N GLY A 160 -6.33 0.45 -14.97
CA GLY A 160 -6.99 1.65 -14.47
C GLY A 160 -7.93 2.29 -15.49
N PRO A 161 -8.82 3.22 -15.08
CA PRO A 161 -9.73 3.92 -15.98
C PRO A 161 -9.03 4.61 -17.15
N LEU A 162 -7.86 5.23 -16.89
CA LEU A 162 -7.07 5.89 -17.94
C LEU A 162 -6.49 4.88 -18.96
N GLU A 163 -5.98 3.74 -18.49
CA GLU A 163 -5.49 2.67 -19.38
C GLU A 163 -6.62 2.12 -20.26
N LEU A 164 -7.82 1.96 -19.70
CA LEU A 164 -9.01 1.54 -20.44
C LEU A 164 -9.40 2.59 -21.50
N THR A 165 -9.43 3.88 -21.14
CA THR A 165 -9.71 4.97 -22.09
C THR A 165 -8.71 4.98 -23.23
N ILE A 166 -7.40 4.92 -22.93
CA ILE A 166 -6.36 4.91 -23.96
C ILE A 166 -6.51 3.68 -24.87
N SER A 167 -6.77 2.50 -24.30
CA SER A 167 -6.96 1.27 -25.06
C SER A 167 -8.17 1.37 -26.01
N ASN A 168 -9.30 1.87 -25.51
CA ASN A 168 -10.52 2.02 -26.29
C ASN A 168 -10.34 3.03 -27.43
N THR A 169 -9.69 4.16 -27.16
CA THR A 169 -9.40 5.17 -28.18
C THR A 169 -8.49 4.58 -29.27
N LEU A 170 -7.43 3.86 -28.91
CA LEU A 170 -6.54 3.23 -29.89
C LEU A 170 -7.27 2.20 -30.75
N ASN A 171 -8.13 1.37 -30.15
CA ASN A 171 -8.91 0.35 -30.87
C ASN A 171 -9.99 0.96 -31.78
N SER A 172 -10.52 2.14 -31.42
CA SER A 172 -11.48 2.86 -32.27
C SER A 172 -10.84 3.58 -33.46
N MET A 173 -9.51 3.75 -33.43
CA MET A 173 -8.71 4.43 -34.45
C MET A 173 -7.99 3.46 -35.41
N SER A 174 -8.14 2.16 -35.19
CA SER A 174 -7.64 1.06 -36.04
C SER A 174 -8.76 0.51 -36.88
#